data_AF-A0A1G2VE89-F1
#
_entry.id   AF-A0A1G2VE89-F1
#
_cell.length_a   1.000
_cell.length_b   1.000
_cell.length_c   1.000
_cell.angle_alpha   90.00
_cell.angle_beta   90.00
_cell.angle_gamma   90.00
#
_symmetry.space_group_name_H-M   'P 1'
#
loop_
_entity.id
_entity.type
_entity.pdbx_description
1 polymer ?
#
loop_
_entity_poly.entity_id
_entity_poly.type
_entity_poly.pdbx_seq_one_letter_code
_entity_poly.pdbx_strand_id
1 'polypeptide(L)'
;MITDANTISLLLTGIGLIVVMVWNGVQYVQMRRQLTIEHEDIKQNMFAEYTWRYQEIFLNLPINIMAKDFSLAKLKESERPHILKYLRVYFDLCSEEYFLHRKGHLDEDVWKEWCEGMRILFSRPAFRDGWKKLNFDMEYYKDFREFVERELMDGMKHS
;
A
#
# COMPACT_ATOMS: atom_id res chain seq x y z
N MET A 1 -64.12 30.00 18.32
CA MET A 1 -63.60 28.63 18.49
C MET A 1 -62.14 28.78 18.89
N ILE A 2 -61.85 28.82 20.18
CA ILE A 2 -60.50 29.05 20.71
C ILE A 2 -59.85 27.68 20.80
N THR A 3 -58.80 27.43 20.01
CA THR A 3 -57.92 26.26 20.22
C THR A 3 -57.37 26.31 21.64
N ASP A 4 -57.55 25.23 22.41
CA ASP A 4 -56.98 25.16 23.76
C ASP A 4 -55.45 25.11 23.70
N ALA A 5 -54.79 25.60 24.75
CA ALA A 5 -53.33 25.68 24.82
C ALA A 5 -52.66 24.31 24.66
N ASN A 6 -53.37 23.23 25.00
CA ASN A 6 -52.90 21.85 24.89
C ASN A 6 -52.77 21.42 23.42
N THR A 7 -53.76 21.76 22.58
CA THR A 7 -53.73 21.47 21.14
C THR A 7 -52.55 22.16 20.46
N ILE A 8 -52.25 23.42 20.83
CA ILE A 8 -51.11 24.17 20.30
C ILE A 8 -49.79 23.52 20.75
N SER A 9 -49.68 23.15 22.02
CA SER A 9 -48.49 22.49 22.57
C SER A 9 -48.18 21.17 21.86
N LEU A 10 -49.19 20.33 21.62
CA LEU A 10 -49.03 19.05 20.92
C LEU A 10 -48.52 19.23 19.49
N LEU A 11 -49.04 20.22 18.77
CA LEU A 11 -48.60 20.53 17.41
C LEU A 11 -47.14 20.98 17.37
N LEU A 12 -46.71 21.81 18.34
CA LEU A 12 -45.32 22.25 18.45
C LEU A 12 -44.38 21.09 18.75
N THR A 13 -44.76 20.19 19.66
CA THR A 13 -43.96 18.98 19.94
C THR A 13 -43.88 18.08 18.71
N GLY A 14 -44.99 17.88 17.99
CA GLY A 14 -45.02 17.11 16.76
C GLY A 14 -44.09 17.66 15.68
N ILE A 15 -44.11 18.98 15.46
CA ILE A 15 -43.18 19.65 14.53
C ILE A 15 -41.73 19.48 15.00
N GLY A 16 -41.46 19.65 16.30
CA GLY A 16 -40.13 19.45 16.87
C GLY A 16 -39.58 18.05 16.61
N LEU A 17 -40.40 17.01 16.78
CA LEU A 17 -40.01 15.63 16.49
C LEU A 17 -39.71 15.41 15.00
N ILE A 18 -40.52 15.99 14.10
CA ILE A 18 -40.26 15.92 12.65
C ILE A 18 -38.94 16.58 12.30
N VAL A 19 -38.65 17.76 12.84
CA VAL A 19 -37.37 18.47 12.60
C VAL A 19 -36.20 17.63 13.08
N VAL A 20 -36.28 17.03 14.27
CA VAL A 20 -35.23 16.13 14.79
C VAL A 20 -35.07 14.90 13.91
N MET A 21 -36.16 14.28 13.43
CA MET A 21 -36.09 13.12 12.53
C MET A 21 -35.42 13.49 11.20
N VAL A 22 -35.78 14.62 10.60
CA VAL A 22 -35.15 15.13 9.37
C VAL A 22 -33.67 15.40 9.60
N TRP A 23 -33.32 16.05 10.71
CA TRP A 23 -31.93 16.33 11.06
C TRP A 23 -31.10 15.05 11.21
N ASN A 24 -31.61 14.05 11.93
CA ASN A 24 -30.95 12.74 12.05
C ASN A 24 -30.79 12.05 10.69
N GLY A 25 -31.79 12.16 9.81
CA GLY A 25 -31.70 11.65 8.44
C GLY A 25 -30.59 12.34 7.62
N VAL A 26 -30.49 13.67 7.70
CA VAL A 26 -29.42 14.44 7.05
C VAL A 26 -28.05 14.06 7.60
N GLN A 27 -27.91 13.97 8.93
CA GLN A 27 -26.68 13.55 9.60
C GLN A 27 -26.25 12.15 9.19
N TYR A 28 -27.19 11.20 9.11
CA TYR A 28 -26.91 9.85 8.65
C TYR A 28 -26.37 9.83 7.20
N VAL A 29 -26.97 10.59 6.29
CA VAL A 29 -26.49 10.68 4.90
C VAL A 29 -25.11 11.34 4.82
N GLN A 30 -24.86 12.38 5.62
CA GLN A 30 -23.55 13.03 5.69
C GLN A 30 -22.46 12.08 6.21
N MET A 31 -22.75 11.33 7.29
CA MET A 31 -21.84 10.32 7.84
C MET A 31 -21.46 9.26 6.79
N ARG A 32 -22.44 8.76 6.04
CA ARG A 32 -22.18 7.78 4.96
C ARG A 32 -21.27 8.34 3.88
N ARG A 33 -21.40 9.62 3.54
CA ARG A 33 -20.51 10.29 2.57
C ARG A 33 -19.10 10.48 3.12
N GLN A 34 -18.97 10.86 4.40
CA GLN A 34 -17.67 11.04 5.06
C GLN A 34 -16.88 9.74 5.09
N LEU A 35 -17.52 8.60 5.39
CA LEU A 35 -16.86 7.29 5.36
C LEU A 35 -16.28 6.94 3.98
N THR A 36 -16.98 7.30 2.90
CA THR A 36 -16.46 7.07 1.55
C THR A 36 -15.26 7.96 1.27
N ILE A 37 -15.31 9.24 1.64
CA ILE A 37 -14.20 10.18 1.44
C ILE A 37 -12.97 9.71 2.23
N GLU A 38 -13.15 9.36 3.50
CA GLU A 38 -12.05 8.88 4.36
C GLU A 38 -11.41 7.61 3.81
N HIS A 39 -12.21 6.67 3.30
CA HIS A 39 -11.71 5.47 2.65
C HIS A 39 -10.85 5.78 1.42
N GLU A 40 -11.31 6.69 0.55
CA GLU A 40 -10.55 7.13 -0.62
C GLU A 40 -9.28 7.88 -0.23
N ASP A 41 -9.33 8.73 0.80
CA ASP A 41 -8.17 9.46 1.31
C ASP A 41 -7.11 8.50 1.88
N ILE A 42 -7.52 7.47 2.64
CA ILE A 42 -6.60 6.45 3.15
C ILE A 42 -5.92 5.72 1.99
N LYS A 43 -6.68 5.35 0.95
CA LYS A 43 -6.13 4.71 -0.25
C LYS A 43 -5.10 5.62 -0.92
N GLN A 44 -5.44 6.88 -1.18
CA GLN A 44 -4.54 7.84 -1.83
C GLN A 44 -3.27 8.08 -1.01
N ASN A 45 -3.39 8.22 0.31
CA ASN A 45 -2.25 8.40 1.20
C ASN A 45 -1.33 7.17 1.20
N MET A 46 -1.89 5.96 1.22
CA MET A 46 -1.11 4.73 1.08
C MET A 46 -0.36 4.72 -0.26
N PHE A 47 -1.01 5.03 -1.38
CA PHE A 47 -0.34 5.12 -2.68
C PHE A 47 0.81 6.12 -2.68
N ALA A 48 0.58 7.32 -2.13
CA ALA A 48 1.58 8.36 -2.06
C ALA A 48 2.78 7.94 -1.21
N GLU A 49 2.54 7.33 -0.05
CA GLU A 49 3.58 6.85 0.87
C GLU A 49 4.47 5.78 0.22
N TYR A 50 3.86 4.75 -0.38
CA TYR A 50 4.61 3.67 -1.02
C TYR A 50 5.37 4.16 -2.25
N THR A 51 4.77 5.06 -3.03
CA THR A 51 5.44 5.71 -4.17
C THR A 51 6.64 6.54 -3.71
N TRP A 52 6.48 7.30 -2.63
CA TRP A 52 7.56 8.13 -2.08
C TRP A 52 8.72 7.27 -1.56
N ARG A 53 8.43 6.22 -0.77
CA ARG A 53 9.45 5.27 -0.29
C ARG A 53 10.19 4.59 -1.45
N TYR A 54 9.45 4.17 -2.48
CA TYR A 54 10.05 3.62 -3.70
C TYR A 54 11.01 4.62 -4.36
N GLN A 55 10.58 5.87 -4.55
CA GLN A 55 11.42 6.92 -5.14
C GLN A 55 12.65 7.22 -4.29
N GLU A 56 12.50 7.31 -2.97
CA GLU A 56 13.60 7.53 -2.03
C GLU A 56 14.66 6.43 -2.16
N ILE A 57 14.25 5.17 -2.30
CA ILE A 57 15.19 4.06 -2.50
C ILE A 57 15.99 4.26 -3.80
N PHE A 58 15.30 4.55 -4.91
CA PHE A 58 15.95 4.67 -6.21
C PHE A 58 16.84 5.92 -6.34
N LEU A 59 16.54 7.00 -5.62
CA LEU A 59 17.40 8.18 -5.53
C LEU A 59 18.75 7.88 -4.85
N ASN A 60 18.81 6.84 -4.02
CA ASN A 60 20.01 6.45 -3.29
C ASN A 60 20.76 5.27 -3.94
N LEU A 61 20.22 4.71 -5.02
CA LEU A 61 20.85 3.67 -5.82
C LEU A 61 21.58 4.29 -7.02
N PRO A 62 22.63 3.63 -7.55
CA PRO A 62 23.29 4.12 -8.74
C PRO A 62 22.35 4.05 -9.96
N ILE A 63 22.45 5.03 -10.87
CA ILE A 63 21.57 5.14 -12.05
C ILE A 63 21.60 3.87 -12.91
N ASN A 64 22.74 3.18 -12.96
CA ASN A 64 22.92 1.94 -13.72
C ASN A 64 22.54 0.66 -12.96
N ILE A 65 21.87 0.75 -11.80
CA ILE A 65 21.43 -0.43 -11.01
C ILE A 65 20.56 -1.39 -11.83
N MET A 66 19.85 -0.86 -12.83
CA MET A 66 18.96 -1.58 -13.75
C MET A 66 19.66 -2.20 -14.96
N ALA A 67 20.97 -1.96 -15.12
CA ALA A 67 21.73 -2.42 -16.27
C ALA A 67 21.93 -3.94 -16.23
N LYS A 68 21.90 -4.58 -17.40
CA LYS A 68 22.06 -6.04 -17.53
C LYS A 68 23.48 -6.53 -17.21
N ASP A 69 24.45 -5.62 -17.26
CA ASP A 69 25.86 -5.87 -16.97
C ASP A 69 26.28 -5.40 -15.56
N PHE A 70 25.33 -4.87 -14.77
CA PHE A 70 25.59 -4.49 -13.39
C PHE A 70 26.00 -5.72 -12.57
N SER A 71 27.04 -5.57 -11.74
CA SER A 71 27.52 -6.67 -10.89
C SER A 71 27.95 -6.15 -9.54
N LEU A 72 27.31 -6.65 -8.48
CA LEU A 72 27.66 -6.29 -7.10
C LEU A 72 29.10 -6.70 -6.73
N ALA A 73 29.65 -7.72 -7.39
CA ALA A 73 31.02 -8.19 -7.17
C ALA A 73 32.08 -7.23 -7.73
N LYS A 74 31.74 -6.46 -8.77
CA LYS A 74 32.67 -5.49 -9.40
C LYS A 74 32.71 -4.14 -8.70
N LEU A 75 31.81 -3.89 -7.75
CA LEU A 75 31.77 -2.65 -6.97
C LEU A 75 32.91 -2.58 -5.97
N LYS A 76 33.34 -1.35 -5.67
CA LYS A 76 34.31 -1.10 -4.58
C LYS A 76 33.72 -1.55 -3.25
N GLU A 77 34.57 -2.06 -2.36
CA GLU A 77 34.15 -2.49 -1.02
C GLU A 77 33.48 -1.36 -0.22
N SER A 78 33.81 -0.09 -0.49
CA SER A 78 33.19 1.07 0.16
C SER A 78 31.75 1.35 -0.32
N GLU A 79 31.40 0.98 -1.55
CA GLU A 79 30.10 1.29 -2.17
C GLU A 79 29.08 0.17 -1.94
N ARG A 80 29.56 -1.07 -1.84
CA ARG A 80 28.74 -2.26 -1.74
C ARG A 80 27.79 -2.28 -0.52
N PRO A 81 28.21 -1.88 0.71
CA PRO A 81 27.31 -1.85 1.86
C PRO A 81 26.13 -0.89 1.69
N HIS A 82 26.38 0.28 1.09
CA HIS A 82 25.33 1.27 0.81
C HIS A 82 24.29 0.71 -0.16
N ILE A 83 24.72 0.11 -1.27
CA ILE A 83 23.81 -0.48 -2.25
C ILE A 83 23.03 -1.66 -1.64
N LEU A 84 23.69 -2.55 -0.90
CA LEU A 84 23.01 -3.66 -0.22
C LEU A 84 22.00 -3.18 0.83
N LYS A 85 22.27 -2.07 1.52
CA LYS A 85 21.30 -1.44 2.43
C LYS A 85 20.02 -1.04 1.69
N TYR A 86 20.14 -0.31 0.58
CA TYR A 86 18.95 0.14 -0.16
C TYR A 86 18.23 -0.98 -0.91
N LEU A 87 18.95 -2.02 -1.35
CA LEU A 87 18.31 -3.25 -1.82
C LEU A 87 17.52 -3.94 -0.71
N ARG A 88 18.03 -4.01 0.52
CA ARG A 88 17.26 -4.52 1.67
C ARG A 88 15.99 -3.69 1.90
N VAL A 89 16.09 -2.36 1.93
CA VAL A 89 14.92 -1.49 2.12
C VAL A 89 13.88 -1.69 1.01
N TYR A 90 14.31 -1.92 -0.24
CA TYR A 90 13.42 -2.29 -1.33
C TYR A 90 12.71 -3.63 -1.08
N PHE A 91 13.45 -4.66 -0.66
CA PHE A 91 12.86 -5.96 -0.36
C PHE A 91 11.90 -5.91 0.84
N ASP A 92 12.20 -5.09 1.82
CA ASP A 92 11.33 -4.83 2.96
C ASP A 92 10.02 -4.16 2.49
N LEU A 93 10.11 -3.14 1.63
CA LEU A 93 8.95 -2.51 0.99
C LEU A 93 8.08 -3.54 0.26
N CYS A 94 8.68 -4.38 -0.60
CA CYS A 94 7.94 -5.43 -1.30
C CYS A 94 7.28 -6.45 -0.35
N SER A 95 7.93 -6.75 0.79
CA SER A 95 7.36 -7.65 1.79
C SER A 95 6.12 -7.06 2.46
N GLU A 96 6.12 -5.76 2.72
CA GLU A 96 4.98 -5.03 3.28
C GLU A 96 3.82 -4.95 2.27
N GLU A 97 4.12 -4.67 0.99
CA GLU A 97 3.14 -4.68 -0.11
C GLU A 97 2.47 -6.06 -0.24
N TYR A 98 3.27 -7.13 -0.22
CA TYR A 98 2.76 -8.50 -0.26
C TYR A 98 1.91 -8.84 0.97
N PHE A 99 2.32 -8.38 2.16
CA PHE A 99 1.52 -8.56 3.37
C PHE A 99 0.15 -7.87 3.25
N LEU A 100 0.11 -6.63 2.76
CA LEU A 100 -1.15 -5.91 2.56
C LEU A 100 -2.06 -6.61 1.55
N HIS A 101 -1.51 -7.10 0.44
CA HIS A 101 -2.26 -7.91 -0.53
C HIS A 101 -2.87 -9.15 0.11
N ARG A 102 -2.05 -9.93 0.83
CA ARG A 102 -2.51 -11.14 1.51
C ARG A 102 -3.58 -10.91 2.57
N LYS A 103 -3.62 -9.71 3.16
CA LYS A 103 -4.66 -9.32 4.12
C LYS A 103 -5.92 -8.75 3.46
N GLY A 104 -5.94 -8.62 2.13
CA GLY A 104 -7.05 -8.05 1.38
C GLY A 104 -7.17 -6.54 1.55
N HIS A 105 -6.06 -5.86 1.89
CA HIS A 105 -6.01 -4.40 2.02
C HIS A 105 -5.61 -3.70 0.71
N LEU A 106 -5.20 -4.45 -0.31
CA LEU A 106 -4.91 -3.94 -1.65
C LEU A 106 -5.97 -4.44 -2.63
N ASP A 107 -6.45 -3.52 -3.48
CA ASP A 107 -7.25 -3.90 -4.64
C ASP A 107 -6.40 -4.79 -5.57
N GLU A 108 -7.00 -5.82 -6.16
CA GLU A 108 -6.25 -6.82 -6.94
C GLU A 108 -5.53 -6.22 -8.16
N ASP A 109 -6.15 -5.22 -8.80
CA ASP A 109 -5.54 -4.50 -9.93
C ASP A 109 -4.27 -3.76 -9.50
N VAL A 110 -4.26 -3.20 -8.29
CA VAL A 110 -3.12 -2.48 -7.72
C VAL A 110 -1.99 -3.44 -7.44
N TRP A 111 -2.32 -4.55 -6.79
CA TRP A 111 -1.35 -5.60 -6.52
C TRP A 111 -0.72 -6.14 -7.81
N LYS A 112 -1.52 -6.33 -8.87
CA LYS A 112 -1.02 -6.79 -10.16
C LYS A 112 0.04 -5.86 -10.75
N GLU A 113 -0.21 -4.54 -10.72
CA GLU A 113 0.76 -3.55 -11.20
C GLU A 113 2.04 -3.53 -10.36
N TRP A 114 1.91 -3.56 -9.03
CA TRP A 114 3.06 -3.57 -8.12
C TRP A 114 3.89 -4.85 -8.26
N CYS A 115 3.23 -6.01 -8.33
CA CYS A 115 3.86 -7.30 -8.56
C CYS A 115 4.60 -7.34 -9.91
N GLU A 116 4.05 -6.70 -10.95
CA GLU A 116 4.74 -6.60 -12.24
C GLU A 116 6.00 -5.71 -12.14
N GLY A 117 5.91 -4.60 -11.42
CA GLY A 117 7.08 -3.79 -11.06
C GLY A 117 8.16 -4.63 -10.36
N MET A 118 7.78 -5.46 -9.40
CA MET A 118 8.69 -6.39 -8.75
C MET A 118 9.33 -7.35 -9.75
N ARG A 119 8.56 -7.98 -10.65
CA ARG A 119 9.12 -8.89 -11.68
C ARG A 119 10.17 -8.20 -12.55
N ILE A 120 9.90 -6.96 -12.97
CA ILE A 120 10.84 -6.18 -13.78
C ILE A 120 12.14 -5.92 -13.01
N LEU A 121 12.07 -5.59 -11.72
CA LEU A 121 13.25 -5.33 -10.90
C LEU A 121 14.02 -6.61 -10.58
N PHE A 122 13.33 -7.70 -10.22
CA PHE A 122 13.93 -9.02 -9.99
C PHE A 122 14.50 -9.68 -11.25
N SER A 123 14.14 -9.20 -12.45
CA SER A 123 14.83 -9.60 -13.70
C SER A 123 16.26 -9.07 -13.81
N ARG A 124 16.64 -8.07 -12.99
CA ARG A 124 17.94 -7.41 -13.07
C ARG A 124 18.98 -8.09 -12.18
N PRO A 125 20.24 -8.23 -12.64
CA PRO A 125 21.28 -8.92 -11.88
C PRO A 125 21.47 -8.36 -10.47
N ALA A 126 21.44 -7.03 -10.32
CA ALA A 126 21.63 -6.37 -9.03
C ALA A 126 20.65 -6.85 -7.95
N PHE A 127 19.37 -7.00 -8.31
CA PHE A 127 18.32 -7.41 -7.40
C PHE A 127 18.38 -8.91 -7.12
N ARG A 128 18.67 -9.75 -8.12
CA ARG A 128 18.86 -11.19 -7.91
C ARG A 128 20.06 -11.49 -7.00
N ASP A 129 21.18 -10.83 -7.26
CA ASP A 129 22.40 -10.99 -6.48
C ASP A 129 22.22 -10.42 -5.07
N GLY A 130 21.55 -9.27 -4.96
CA GLY A 130 21.19 -8.66 -3.69
C GLY A 130 20.30 -9.57 -2.84
N TRP A 131 19.24 -10.13 -3.44
CA TRP A 131 18.33 -11.05 -2.79
C TRP A 131 19.05 -12.30 -2.26
N LYS A 132 19.90 -12.93 -3.08
CA LYS A 132 20.69 -14.11 -2.67
C LYS A 132 21.71 -13.81 -1.58
N LYS A 133 22.25 -12.59 -1.56
CA LYS A 133 23.32 -12.19 -0.63
C LYS A 133 22.76 -11.70 0.70
N LEU A 134 21.59 -11.08 0.70
CA LEU A 134 20.92 -10.62 1.90
C LEU A 134 20.22 -11.80 2.55
N ASN A 135 20.59 -12.09 3.79
CA ASN A 135 19.87 -13.11 4.56
C ASN A 135 18.52 -12.54 5.03
N PHE A 136 17.44 -13.31 4.82
CA PHE A 136 16.07 -13.03 5.24
C PHE A 136 15.53 -14.10 6.19
N ASP A 137 16.38 -14.84 6.93
CA ASP A 137 15.99 -16.06 7.69
C ASP A 137 15.07 -15.80 8.89
N MET A 138 14.57 -14.57 9.05
CA MET A 138 13.56 -14.25 10.05
C MET A 138 12.20 -14.80 9.61
N GLU A 139 11.44 -15.34 10.57
CA GLU A 139 10.09 -15.89 10.35
C GLU A 139 9.15 -14.91 9.64
N TYR A 140 9.31 -13.61 9.90
CA TYR A 140 8.60 -12.51 9.24
C TYR A 140 8.62 -12.60 7.70
N TYR A 141 9.72 -13.05 7.10
CA TYR A 141 9.86 -13.11 5.65
C TYR A 141 9.46 -14.45 5.04
N LYS A 142 9.03 -15.46 5.82
CA LYS A 142 8.87 -16.83 5.30
C LYS A 142 7.94 -16.87 4.09
N ASP A 143 6.72 -16.35 4.24
CA ASP A 143 5.71 -16.40 3.19
C ASP A 143 6.06 -15.49 2.00
N PHE A 144 6.75 -14.37 2.26
CA PHE A 144 7.24 -13.48 1.20
C PHE A 144 8.40 -14.12 0.42
N ARG A 145 9.33 -14.81 1.10
CA ARG A 145 10.42 -15.53 0.46
C ARG A 145 9.88 -16.62 -0.48
N GLU A 146 8.92 -17.41 -0.01
CA GLU A 146 8.28 -18.44 -0.84
C GLU A 146 7.64 -17.82 -2.10
N PHE A 147 6.98 -16.67 -1.96
CA PHE A 147 6.47 -15.90 -3.10
C PHE A 147 7.58 -15.43 -4.05
N VAL A 148 8.64 -14.82 -3.54
CA VAL A 148 9.76 -14.32 -4.37
C VAL A 148 10.42 -15.46 -5.13
N GLU A 149 10.75 -16.57 -4.47
CA GLU A 149 11.41 -17.69 -5.12
C GLU A 149 10.53 -18.29 -6.22
N ARG A 150 9.24 -18.52 -5.94
CA ARG A 150 8.30 -19.13 -6.88
C ARG A 150 7.96 -18.21 -8.06
N GLU A 151 7.54 -16.98 -7.77
CA GLU A 151 6.92 -16.09 -8.76
C GLU A 151 7.92 -15.15 -9.42
N LEU A 152 8.95 -14.70 -8.70
CA LEU A 152 9.87 -13.66 -9.18
C LEU A 152 11.20 -14.24 -9.65
N MET A 153 11.70 -15.32 -9.05
CA MET A 153 13.00 -15.91 -9.38
C MET A 153 12.91 -17.09 -10.35
N ASP A 154 11.92 -17.96 -10.18
CA ASP A 154 11.68 -19.13 -11.05
C ASP A 154 10.67 -18.88 -12.18
N GLY A 155 9.69 -17.99 -11.98
CA GLY A 155 8.67 -17.64 -12.97
C GLY A 155 9.21 -17.10 -14.31
N MET A 156 10.46 -16.63 -14.36
CA MET A 156 11.12 -16.17 -15.58
C MET A 156 11.74 -17.29 -16.45
N LYS A 157 11.64 -18.57 -16.05
CA LYS A 157 12.13 -19.69 -16.88
C LYS A 157 11.16 -20.09 -17.99
N HIS A 158 9.94 -19.56 -18.01
CA HIS A 158 8.85 -20.01 -18.88
C HIS A 158 8.16 -18.88 -19.68
N SER A 159 8.75 -17.69 -19.76
CA SER A 159 8.39 -16.66 -20.76
C SER A 159 9.52 -16.43 -21.76
#